data_AF-A0A7S4SM78-F1
#
_entry.id   AF-A0A7S4SM78-F1
#
_cell.length_a   1.000
_cell.length_b   1.000
_cell.length_c   1.000
_cell.angle_alpha   90.00
_cell.angle_beta   90.00
_cell.angle_gamma   90.00
#
_symmetry.space_group_name_H-M   'P 1'
#
loop_
_entity.id
_entity.type
_entity.pdbx_description
1 polymer ?
#
loop_
_entity_poly.entity_id
_entity_poly.type
_entity_poly.pdbx_seq_one_letter_code
_entity_poly.pdbx_strand_id
1 'polypeptide(L)'
;GRQWGGGRPEEGRIQGICRHGKLYVAKMIINHLEMRTVPTKLEGAIGFHIILVVIKSTVANDLQREPPVPFDEAVRSAVAQSETTRVEAGMRLYFPVRVWNPAVRREFTFATMDLEDALRARRLLLEARGHSSEAMSRAIADLREEAQRRREAKRRRLWEARAGERERSGLGGPKMAWYSV
;
A
#
# COMPACT_ATOMS: atom_id res chain seq x y z
N GLY A 1 -19.00 -18.24 -36.37
CA GLY A 1 -17.83 -17.92 -35.53
C GLY A 1 -18.23 -16.93 -34.47
N ARG A 2 -17.93 -17.19 -33.19
CA ARG A 2 -18.13 -16.20 -32.12
C ARG A 2 -16.76 -15.70 -31.67
N GLN A 3 -16.50 -14.46 -32.05
CA GLN A 3 -15.30 -13.69 -31.78
C GLN A 3 -15.37 -13.23 -30.32
N TRP A 4 -14.50 -13.77 -29.47
CA TRP A 4 -14.31 -13.27 -28.11
C TRP A 4 -13.59 -11.92 -28.21
N GLY A 5 -14.36 -10.84 -28.11
CA GLY A 5 -13.84 -9.48 -28.06
C GLY A 5 -12.83 -9.33 -26.91
N GLY A 6 -11.64 -8.82 -27.23
CA GLY A 6 -10.60 -8.46 -26.28
C GLY A 6 -10.99 -7.26 -25.42
N GLY A 7 -11.98 -7.45 -24.55
CA GLY A 7 -12.43 -6.49 -23.55
C GLY A 7 -11.47 -6.40 -22.36
N ARG A 8 -11.27 -5.18 -21.85
CA ARG A 8 -10.31 -4.75 -20.83
C ARG A 8 -10.47 -5.46 -19.47
N PRO A 9 -9.43 -5.53 -18.62
CA PRO A 9 -9.56 -5.95 -17.22
C PRO A 9 -10.20 -4.88 -16.29
N GLU A 10 -10.96 -3.92 -16.84
CA GLU A 10 -11.64 -2.87 -16.07
C GLU A 10 -13.02 -3.32 -15.56
N GLU A 11 -13.68 -4.29 -16.20
CA GLU A 11 -15.06 -4.72 -15.90
C GLU A 11 -15.20 -5.77 -14.78
N GLY A 12 -14.13 -6.12 -14.04
CA GLY A 12 -14.19 -7.18 -13.02
C GLY A 12 -13.60 -6.82 -11.65
N ARG A 13 -13.18 -5.58 -11.41
CA ARG A 13 -12.55 -5.21 -10.14
C ARG A 13 -13.62 -4.74 -9.16
N ILE A 14 -14.21 -5.68 -8.41
CA ILE A 14 -15.13 -5.40 -7.31
C ILE A 14 -14.53 -4.30 -6.41
N GLN A 15 -15.04 -3.07 -6.54
CA GLN A 15 -14.87 -2.01 -5.55
C GLN A 15 -15.94 -2.23 -4.49
N GLY A 16 -15.61 -2.07 -3.22
CA GLY A 16 -16.52 -2.48 -2.15
C GLY A 16 -15.87 -3.38 -1.13
N ILE A 17 -16.70 -4.28 -0.61
CA ILE A 17 -16.32 -5.27 0.39
C ILE A 17 -16.39 -6.64 -0.27
N CYS A 18 -15.34 -7.44 -0.12
CA CYS A 18 -15.35 -8.84 -0.52
C CYS A 18 -14.79 -9.73 0.60
N ARG A 19 -15.20 -11.00 0.60
CA ARG A 19 -14.66 -12.02 1.52
C ARG A 19 -13.47 -12.72 0.86
N HIS A 20 -12.37 -12.84 1.59
CA HIS A 20 -11.18 -13.56 1.17
C HIS A 20 -10.78 -14.57 2.26
N GLY A 21 -11.21 -15.82 2.08
CA GLY A 21 -11.08 -16.86 3.11
C GLY A 21 -11.83 -16.49 4.39
N LYS A 22 -11.09 -16.41 5.50
CA LYS A 22 -11.63 -16.04 6.83
C LYS A 22 -11.67 -14.52 7.08
N LEU A 23 -11.15 -13.71 6.16
CA LEU A 23 -11.05 -12.27 6.32
C LEU A 23 -11.99 -11.55 5.35
N TYR A 24 -12.29 -10.30 5.69
CA TYR A 24 -12.96 -9.38 4.78
C TYR A 24 -11.92 -8.41 4.21
N VAL A 25 -12.16 -7.93 3.01
CA VAL A 25 -11.35 -6.91 2.36
C VAL A 25 -12.29 -5.80 1.93
N ALA A 26 -12.05 -4.59 2.43
CA ALA A 26 -12.65 -3.39 1.87
C ALA A 26 -11.59 -2.71 1.00
N LYS A 27 -11.95 -2.33 -0.23
CA LYS A 27 -11.02 -1.67 -1.14
C LYS A 27 -11.69 -0.67 -2.07
N MET A 28 -10.93 0.36 -2.42
CA MET A 28 -11.24 1.37 -3.43
C MET A 28 -10.06 1.55 -4.36
N ILE A 29 -10.33 1.89 -5.62
CA ILE A 29 -9.29 2.16 -6.63
C ILE A 29 -9.53 3.55 -7.22
N ILE A 30 -8.49 4.37 -7.25
CA ILE A 30 -8.49 5.72 -7.84
C ILE A 30 -7.21 5.87 -8.66
N ASN A 31 -7.31 6.13 -9.96
CA ASN A 31 -6.16 6.41 -10.84
C ASN A 31 -4.93 5.52 -10.60
N HIS A 32 -5.10 4.19 -10.68
CA HIS A 32 -4.07 3.16 -10.47
C HIS A 32 -3.59 2.93 -9.04
N LEU A 33 -4.08 3.69 -8.06
CA LEU A 33 -3.86 3.48 -6.63
C LEU A 33 -5.05 2.73 -6.02
N GLU A 34 -4.82 1.52 -5.52
CA GLU A 34 -5.75 0.79 -4.67
C GLU A 34 -5.49 1.18 -3.22
N MET A 35 -6.53 1.53 -2.48
CA MET A 35 -6.52 1.65 -1.03
C MET A 35 -7.33 0.48 -0.47
N ARG A 36 -6.69 -0.37 0.31
CA ARG A 36 -7.33 -1.56 0.87
C ARG A 36 -7.07 -1.72 2.36
N THR A 37 -7.98 -2.43 3.01
CA THR A 37 -7.92 -2.81 4.43
C THR A 37 -8.46 -4.23 4.59
N VAL A 38 -8.03 -4.91 5.64
CA VAL A 38 -8.28 -6.36 5.84
C VAL A 38 -8.79 -6.64 7.27
N PRO A 39 -10.03 -6.28 7.61
CA PRO A 39 -10.63 -6.62 8.88
C PRO A 39 -10.99 -8.11 8.99
N THR A 40 -11.07 -8.60 10.22
CA THR A 40 -11.50 -9.97 10.52
C THR A 40 -13.02 -10.15 10.52
N LYS A 41 -13.78 -9.06 10.71
CA LYS A 41 -15.24 -9.05 10.82
C LYS A 41 -15.88 -8.19 9.73
N LEU A 42 -17.11 -8.54 9.34
CA LEU A 42 -17.87 -7.83 8.29
C LEU A 42 -18.20 -6.40 8.72
N GLU A 43 -18.60 -6.20 9.97
CA GLU A 43 -18.93 -4.88 10.52
C GLU A 43 -17.72 -3.94 10.43
N GLY A 44 -16.53 -4.46 10.73
CA GLY A 44 -15.27 -3.73 10.52
C GLY A 44 -15.02 -3.42 9.05
N ALA A 45 -15.34 -4.33 8.14
CA ALA A 45 -15.24 -4.09 6.69
C ALA A 45 -16.18 -2.98 6.22
N ILE A 46 -17.40 -2.94 6.73
CA ILE A 46 -18.38 -1.89 6.45
C ILE A 46 -17.86 -0.55 6.95
N GLY A 47 -17.46 -0.46 8.22
CA GLY A 47 -16.93 0.77 8.81
C GLY A 47 -15.70 1.29 8.05
N PHE A 48 -14.75 0.40 7.73
CA PHE A 48 -13.57 0.80 6.97
C PHE A 48 -13.88 1.18 5.52
N HIS A 49 -14.87 0.53 4.90
CA HIS A 49 -15.29 0.90 3.56
C HIS A 49 -15.89 2.31 3.51
N ILE A 50 -16.68 2.70 4.52
CA ILE A 50 -17.21 4.07 4.64
C ILE A 50 -16.06 5.09 4.66
N ILE A 51 -15.01 4.84 5.46
CA ILE A 51 -13.83 5.72 5.49
C ILE A 51 -13.15 5.79 4.11
N LEU A 52 -13.00 4.65 3.42
CA LEU A 52 -12.44 4.62 2.06
C LEU A 52 -13.30 5.39 1.04
N VAL A 53 -14.63 5.34 1.17
CA VAL A 53 -15.56 6.15 0.35
C VAL A 53 -15.31 7.63 0.62
N VAL A 54 -15.21 8.05 1.88
CA VAL A 54 -14.92 9.45 2.24
C VAL A 54 -13.61 9.92 1.61
N ILE A 55 -12.52 9.16 1.77
CA ILE A 55 -11.23 9.49 1.14
C ILE A 55 -11.39 9.63 -0.38
N LYS A 56 -12.09 8.69 -1.03
CA LYS A 56 -12.32 8.73 -2.49
C LYS A 56 -13.09 9.97 -2.91
N SER A 57 -14.14 10.33 -2.19
CA SER A 57 -14.94 11.52 -2.46
C SER A 57 -14.14 12.80 -2.27
N THR A 58 -13.33 12.90 -1.21
CA THR A 58 -12.44 14.05 -0.99
C THR A 58 -11.44 14.20 -2.13
N VAL A 59 -10.78 13.11 -2.55
CA VAL A 59 -9.86 13.14 -3.70
C VAL A 59 -10.60 13.56 -4.98
N ALA A 60 -11.78 13.01 -5.25
CA ALA A 60 -12.55 13.35 -6.44
C ALA A 60 -12.93 14.84 -6.47
N ASN A 61 -13.35 15.40 -5.33
CA ASN A 61 -13.66 16.81 -5.19
C ASN A 61 -12.42 17.68 -5.45
N ASP A 62 -11.29 17.36 -4.83
CA ASP A 62 -10.04 18.13 -4.98
C ASP A 62 -9.53 18.14 -6.43
N LEU A 63 -9.69 17.03 -7.16
CA LEU A 63 -9.34 16.95 -8.59
C LEU A 63 -10.25 17.80 -9.49
N GLN A 64 -11.44 18.18 -9.02
CA GLN A 64 -12.43 18.97 -9.76
C GLN A 64 -12.45 20.45 -9.35
N ARG A 65 -11.64 20.86 -8.37
CA ARG A 65 -11.54 22.26 -7.93
C ARG A 65 -10.93 23.16 -9.00
N GLU A 66 -11.13 24.47 -8.86
CA GLU A 66 -10.46 25.49 -9.67
C GLU A 66 -9.55 26.37 -8.78
N PRO A 67 -8.22 26.34 -8.96
CA PRO A 67 -7.48 25.41 -9.81
C PRO A 67 -7.50 23.96 -9.26
N PRO A 68 -7.33 22.93 -10.12
CA PRO A 68 -7.37 21.54 -9.70
C PRO A 68 -6.15 21.18 -8.86
N VAL A 69 -6.37 20.45 -7.77
CA VAL A 69 -5.29 19.97 -6.90
C VAL A 69 -4.60 18.77 -7.57
N PRO A 70 -3.26 18.71 -7.64
CA PRO A 70 -2.55 17.54 -8.16
C PRO A 70 -2.93 16.25 -7.44
N PHE A 71 -3.08 15.15 -8.17
CA PHE A 71 -3.56 13.87 -7.62
C PHE A 71 -2.82 13.42 -6.35
N ASP A 72 -1.49 13.45 -6.37
CA ASP A 72 -0.68 13.00 -5.23
C ASP A 72 -0.93 13.88 -3.98
N GLU A 73 -1.16 15.18 -4.16
CA GLU A 73 -1.48 16.12 -3.08
C GLU A 73 -2.90 15.90 -2.55
N ALA A 74 -3.88 15.72 -3.45
CA ALA A 74 -5.26 15.39 -3.08
C ALA A 74 -5.33 14.09 -2.26
N VAL A 75 -4.58 13.06 -2.66
CA VAL A 75 -4.51 11.80 -1.89
C VAL A 75 -3.87 11.99 -0.52
N ARG A 76 -2.74 12.71 -0.44
CA ARG A 76 -2.10 13.01 0.86
C ARG A 76 -3.06 13.73 1.80
N SER A 77 -3.69 14.79 1.30
CA SER A 77 -4.66 15.59 2.05
C SER A 77 -5.82 14.72 2.54
N ALA A 78 -6.44 13.94 1.66
CA ALA A 78 -7.58 13.10 2.02
C ALA A 78 -7.20 11.99 3.04
N VAL A 79 -6.04 11.36 2.90
CA VAL A 79 -5.57 10.35 3.86
C VAL A 79 -5.25 10.98 5.21
N ALA A 80 -4.59 12.15 5.24
CA ALA A 80 -4.29 12.88 6.46
C ALA A 80 -5.57 13.34 7.18
N GLN A 81 -6.56 13.87 6.45
CA GLN A 81 -7.86 14.26 7.02
C GLN A 81 -8.61 13.08 7.66
N SER A 82 -8.43 11.87 7.11
CA SER A 82 -9.04 10.66 7.66
C SER A 82 -8.29 10.04 8.84
N GLU A 83 -7.11 10.58 9.21
CA GLU A 83 -6.18 9.91 10.12
C GLU A 83 -6.78 9.63 11.49
N THR A 84 -7.37 10.63 12.14
CA THR A 84 -7.97 10.49 13.48
C THR A 84 -9.02 9.37 13.48
N THR A 85 -10.02 9.45 12.60
CA THR A 85 -11.09 8.45 12.48
C THR A 85 -10.56 7.07 12.14
N ARG A 86 -9.55 6.98 11.27
CA ARG A 86 -8.90 5.74 10.88
C ARG A 86 -8.17 5.08 12.07
N VAL A 87 -7.44 5.87 12.85
CA VAL A 87 -6.70 5.40 14.02
C VAL A 87 -7.66 4.93 15.11
N GLU A 88 -8.70 5.71 15.41
CA GLU A 88 -9.75 5.34 16.38
C GLU A 88 -10.46 4.03 15.98
N ALA A 89 -10.71 3.84 14.68
CA ALA A 89 -11.30 2.60 14.16
C ALA A 89 -10.33 1.41 14.13
N GLY A 90 -9.05 1.58 14.48
CA GLY A 90 -8.02 0.53 14.39
C GLY A 90 -7.71 0.11 12.95
N MET A 91 -7.97 0.98 11.98
CA MET A 91 -7.88 0.66 10.56
C MET A 91 -6.44 0.75 10.04
N ARG A 92 -5.99 -0.32 9.38
CA ARG A 92 -4.71 -0.38 8.66
C ARG A 92 -4.92 -0.25 7.16
N LEU A 93 -4.21 0.69 6.55
CA LEU A 93 -4.21 0.89 5.11
C LEU A 93 -3.06 0.14 4.44
N TYR A 94 -3.36 -0.41 3.28
CA TYR A 94 -2.39 -0.90 2.32
C TYR A 94 -2.66 -0.23 0.98
N PHE A 95 -1.58 0.06 0.26
CA PHE A 95 -1.60 0.80 -0.98
C PHE A 95 -1.02 -0.02 -2.14
N PRO A 96 -1.76 -0.98 -2.71
CA PRO A 96 -1.37 -1.58 -3.97
C PRO A 96 -1.48 -0.57 -5.12
N VAL A 97 -0.42 -0.44 -5.90
CA VAL A 97 -0.37 0.29 -7.16
C VAL A 97 -0.47 -0.71 -8.30
N ARG A 98 -1.41 -0.49 -9.23
CA ARG A 98 -1.75 -1.43 -10.30
C ARG A 98 -1.81 -0.71 -11.64
N VAL A 99 -0.82 -0.93 -12.49
CA VAL A 99 -0.73 -0.31 -13.82
C VAL A 99 -0.79 -1.39 -14.89
N TRP A 100 -1.80 -1.33 -15.75
CA TRP A 100 -1.91 -2.18 -16.93
C TRP A 100 -1.00 -1.66 -18.05
N ASN A 101 -0.18 -2.53 -18.62
CA ASN A 101 0.60 -2.26 -19.82
C ASN A 101 -0.09 -2.93 -21.03
N PRO A 102 -0.70 -2.15 -21.95
CA PRO A 102 -1.39 -2.71 -23.10
C PRO A 102 -0.45 -3.38 -24.11
N ALA A 103 0.81 -2.94 -24.22
CA ALA A 103 1.77 -3.46 -25.19
C ALA A 103 2.10 -4.95 -24.96
N VAL A 104 2.13 -5.37 -23.69
CA VAL A 104 2.41 -6.76 -23.30
C VAL A 104 1.23 -7.44 -22.62
N ARG A 105 0.05 -6.80 -22.65
CA ARG A 105 -1.20 -7.27 -22.03
C ARG A 105 -0.98 -7.81 -20.61
N ARG A 106 -0.23 -7.07 -19.80
CA ARG A 106 0.18 -7.49 -18.46
C ARG A 106 -0.08 -6.38 -17.44
N GLU A 107 -0.51 -6.79 -16.25
CA GLU A 107 -0.57 -5.91 -15.09
C GLU A 107 0.74 -5.93 -14.31
N PHE A 108 1.20 -4.74 -13.95
CA PHE A 108 2.34 -4.49 -13.10
C PHE A 108 1.85 -3.99 -11.75
N THR A 109 2.25 -4.67 -10.68
CA THR A 109 1.76 -4.42 -9.33
C THR A 109 2.91 -4.21 -8.35
N PHE A 110 2.80 -3.15 -7.56
CA PHE A 110 3.64 -2.89 -6.38
C PHE A 110 2.73 -2.66 -5.17
N ALA A 111 3.07 -3.14 -3.99
CA ALA A 111 2.22 -2.95 -2.81
C ALA A 111 3.04 -2.60 -1.59
N THR A 112 2.57 -1.60 -0.85
CA THR A 112 3.21 -1.09 0.35
C THR A 112 2.16 -0.68 1.39
N MET A 113 2.60 -0.42 2.62
CA MET A 113 1.78 0.22 3.66
C MET A 113 2.13 1.71 3.83
N ASP A 114 3.16 2.16 3.13
CA ASP A 114 3.64 3.55 3.15
C ASP A 114 3.02 4.31 1.97
N LEU A 115 2.34 5.41 2.25
CA LEU A 115 1.64 6.19 1.22
C LEU A 115 2.62 6.82 0.23
N GLU A 116 3.74 7.37 0.68
CA GLU A 116 4.70 8.05 -0.18
C GLU A 116 5.38 7.06 -1.13
N ASP A 117 5.68 5.86 -0.65
CA ASP A 117 6.19 4.78 -1.51
C ASP A 117 5.17 4.36 -2.57
N ALA A 118 3.87 4.38 -2.23
CA ALA A 118 2.82 4.07 -3.20
C ALA A 118 2.66 5.16 -4.25
N LEU A 119 2.65 6.43 -3.85
CA LEU A 119 2.55 7.57 -4.77
C LEU A 119 3.77 7.62 -5.71
N ARG A 120 4.97 7.40 -5.16
CA ARG A 120 6.20 7.28 -5.97
C ARG A 120 6.12 6.10 -6.93
N ALA A 121 5.72 4.92 -6.46
CA ALA A 121 5.59 3.74 -7.32
C ALA A 121 4.58 3.96 -8.44
N ARG A 122 3.46 4.63 -8.16
CA ARG A 122 2.47 5.02 -9.17
C ARG A 122 3.08 5.90 -10.25
N ARG A 123 3.80 6.97 -9.87
CA ARG A 123 4.45 7.86 -10.84
C ARG A 123 5.44 7.11 -11.73
N LEU A 124 6.37 6.35 -11.12
CA LEU A 124 7.38 5.60 -11.86
C LEU A 124 6.77 4.57 -12.82
N LEU A 125 5.72 3.86 -12.41
CA LEU A 125 5.04 2.90 -13.28
C LEU A 125 4.24 3.57 -14.41
N LEU A 126 3.66 4.75 -14.16
CA LEU A 126 2.96 5.48 -15.22
C LEU A 126 3.94 6.08 -16.25
N GLU A 127 5.07 6.60 -15.79
CA GLU A 127 6.17 7.07 -16.64
C GLU A 127 6.73 5.90 -17.48
N ALA A 128 7.12 4.80 -16.83
CA ALA A 128 7.66 3.62 -17.49
C ALA A 128 6.69 2.99 -18.52
N ARG A 129 5.37 3.07 -18.26
CA ARG A 129 4.33 2.60 -19.20
C ARG A 129 4.39 3.35 -20.53
N GLY A 130 4.78 4.62 -20.51
CA GLY A 130 4.95 5.44 -21.72
C GLY A 130 6.16 5.06 -22.58
N HIS A 131 7.07 4.23 -22.07
CA HIS A 131 8.32 3.88 -22.76
C HIS A 131 8.33 2.44 -23.29
N SER A 132 8.35 1.44 -22.42
CA SER A 132 8.44 0.03 -22.84
C SER A 132 8.06 -0.94 -21.72
N SER A 133 7.83 -2.21 -22.09
CA SER A 133 7.64 -3.27 -21.09
C SER A 133 8.89 -3.52 -20.24
N GLU A 134 10.09 -3.34 -20.80
CA GLU A 134 11.32 -3.48 -20.04
C GLU A 134 11.47 -2.38 -19.00
N ALA A 135 11.12 -1.13 -19.37
CA ALA A 135 11.12 -0.01 -18.43
C ALA A 135 10.19 -0.30 -17.25
N MET A 136 9.01 -0.87 -17.50
CA MET A 136 8.07 -1.28 -16.45
C MET A 136 8.64 -2.37 -15.53
N SER A 137 9.27 -3.40 -16.11
CA SER A 137 9.91 -4.47 -15.34
C SER A 137 11.06 -3.95 -14.48
N ARG A 138 11.91 -3.07 -15.03
CA ARG A 138 13.01 -2.40 -14.31
C ARG A 138 12.46 -1.56 -13.15
N ALA A 139 11.47 -0.71 -13.40
CA ALA A 139 10.84 0.11 -12.37
C ALA A 139 10.30 -0.73 -11.19
N ILE A 140 9.65 -1.88 -11.45
CA ILE A 140 9.23 -2.79 -10.38
C ILE A 140 10.41 -3.38 -9.62
N ALA A 141 11.46 -3.82 -10.32
CA ALA A 141 12.63 -4.41 -9.69
C ALA A 141 13.30 -3.41 -8.75
N ASP A 142 13.53 -2.19 -9.22
CA ASP A 142 14.14 -1.10 -8.44
C ASP A 142 13.31 -0.77 -7.19
N LEU A 143 11.98 -0.64 -7.34
CA LEU A 143 11.06 -0.40 -6.23
C LEU A 143 11.12 -1.52 -5.17
N ARG A 144 11.22 -2.77 -5.60
CA ARG A 144 11.31 -3.93 -4.69
C ARG A 144 12.64 -3.98 -3.96
N GLU A 145 13.73 -3.77 -4.68
CA GLU A 145 15.08 -3.76 -4.12
C GLU A 145 15.23 -2.63 -3.08
N GLU A 146 14.75 -1.43 -3.39
CA GLU A 146 14.79 -0.31 -2.46
C GLU A 146 13.91 -0.56 -1.23
N ALA A 147 12.70 -1.08 -1.41
CA ALA A 147 11.83 -1.45 -0.29
C ALA A 147 12.49 -2.52 0.60
N GLN A 148 13.22 -3.47 0.02
CA GLN A 148 13.99 -4.46 0.76
C GLN A 148 15.11 -3.81 1.56
N ARG A 149 15.94 -2.96 0.92
CA ARG A 149 17.03 -2.22 1.59
C ARG A 149 16.53 -1.40 2.78
N ARG A 150 15.40 -0.71 2.64
CA ARG A 150 14.80 0.06 3.76
C ARG A 150 14.32 -0.82 4.90
N ARG A 151 13.71 -1.98 4.59
CA ARG A 151 13.28 -2.95 5.61
C ARG A 151 14.48 -3.52 6.37
N GLU A 152 15.56 -3.85 5.66
CA GLU A 152 16.82 -4.29 6.25
C GLU A 152 17.42 -3.24 7.17
N ALA A 153 17.52 -1.99 6.69
CA ALA A 153 18.01 -0.86 7.49
C ALA A 153 17.15 -0.63 8.75
N LYS A 154 15.82 -0.69 8.62
CA LYS A 154 14.90 -0.56 9.75
C LYS A 154 15.07 -1.69 10.77
N ARG A 155 15.19 -2.94 10.31
CA ARG A 155 15.44 -4.10 11.19
C ARG A 155 16.75 -3.93 11.94
N ARG A 156 17.82 -3.51 11.25
CA ARG A 156 19.12 -3.27 11.86
C ARG A 156 19.06 -2.19 12.95
N ARG A 157 18.44 -1.04 12.66
CA ARG A 157 18.24 0.04 13.64
C ARG A 157 17.46 -0.42 14.87
N LEU A 158 16.39 -1.19 14.68
CA LEU A 158 15.60 -1.73 15.79
C LEU A 158 16.40 -2.74 16.63
N TRP A 159 17.25 -3.54 16.00
CA TRP A 159 18.12 -4.48 16.68
C TRP A 159 19.19 -3.76 17.50
N GLU A 160 19.85 -2.75 16.92
CA GLU A 160 20.83 -1.89 17.60
C GLU A 160 20.19 -1.11 18.76
N ALA A 161 18.99 -0.55 18.58
CA ALA A 161 18.26 0.13 19.65
C ALA A 161 17.93 -0.79 20.83
N ARG A 162 17.47 -2.02 20.56
CA ARG A 162 17.20 -3.03 21.60
C ARG A 162 18.47 -3.50 22.30
N ALA A 163 19.58 -3.61 21.60
CA ALA A 163 20.87 -3.94 22.20
C ALA A 163 21.32 -2.83 23.17
N GLY A 164 21.24 -1.56 22.75
CA GLY A 164 21.57 -0.42 23.61
C GLY A 164 20.61 -0.23 24.79
N GLU A 165 19.33 -0.60 24.67
CA GLU A 165 18.38 -0.62 25.80
C GLU A 165 18.73 -1.72 26.82
N ARG A 166 19.18 -2.90 26.36
CA ARG A 166 19.64 -3.99 27.26
C ARG A 166 20.89 -3.59 28.04
N GLU A 167 21.82 -2.89 27.39
CA GLU A 167 23.01 -2.34 28.05
C GLU A 167 22.65 -1.24 29.06
N ARG A 168 21.72 -0.34 28.73
CA ARG A 168 21.26 0.73 29.65
C ARG A 168 20.40 0.25 30.80
N SER A 169 19.66 -0.84 30.64
CA SER A 169 18.78 -1.39 31.69
C SER A 169 19.53 -2.25 32.72
N GLY A 170 20.85 -2.41 32.61
CA GLY A 170 21.64 -3.17 33.58
C GLY A 170 21.28 -4.66 33.66
N LEU A 171 20.45 -5.16 32.73
CA LEU A 171 20.13 -6.57 32.59
C LEU A 171 21.18 -7.23 31.68
N GLY A 172 22.43 -7.21 32.12
CA GLY A 172 23.54 -7.97 31.56
C GLY A 172 24.36 -8.54 32.73
N GLY A 173 24.64 -9.85 32.81
CA GLY A 173 24.76 -10.80 31.72
C GLY A 173 24.30 -12.23 32.06
N PRO A 174 24.54 -13.17 31.13
CA PRO A 174 24.25 -14.58 31.37
C PRO A 174 25.03 -15.07 32.59
N LYS A 175 24.34 -15.67 33.56
CA LYS A 175 24.99 -16.53 34.56
C LYS A 175 25.57 -17.73 33.80
N MET A 176 26.85 -17.64 33.44
CA MET A 176 27.67 -18.81 33.14
C MET A 176 27.78 -19.60 34.46
N ALA A 177 26.90 -20.58 34.62
CA ALA A 177 27.04 -21.59 35.65
C ALA A 177 28.29 -22.41 35.32
N TRP A 178 29.39 -22.11 36.00
CA TRP A 178 30.52 -23.02 36.09
C TRP A 178 30.05 -24.24 36.88
N TYR A 179 29.79 -25.34 36.18
CA TYR A 179 29.84 -26.65 36.80
C TYR A 179 31.32 -27.01 36.91
N SER A 180 31.87 -26.86 38.11
CA SER A 180 33.10 -27.55 38.50
C SER A 180 32.71 -28.87 39.17
N VAL A 181 33.36 -29.93 38.70
CA VAL A 181 33.30 -31.32 39.18
C VAL A 181 33.71 -31.43 40.64
#